data_AF-A0A5J4QSP4-F1
#
_entry.id   AF-A0A5J4QSP4-F1
#
_cell.length_a   1.000
_cell.length_b   1.000
_cell.length_c   1.000
_cell.angle_alpha   90.00
_cell.angle_beta   90.00
_cell.angle_gamma   90.00
#
_symmetry.space_group_name_H-M   'P 1'
#
loop_
_entity.id
_entity.type
_entity.pdbx_description
1 polymer ?
#
loop_
_entity_poly.entity_id
_entity_poly.type
_entity_poly.pdbx_seq_one_letter_code
_entity_poly.pdbx_strand_id
1 'polypeptide(L)'
;MGYLEFTFHTIPSTEIIHDVLSAVLGEVGFDSFMEHECGIKTYIPKEAFNKEAMEEALRDFPLDDVRISYIWQEAEDKDWNEEWEKNRQ
;
A
#
# COMPACT_ATOMS: atom_id res chain seq x y z
N MET A 1 -2.13 18.43 -5.33
CA MET A 1 -1.29 17.54 -4.50
C MET A 1 -1.90 16.16 -4.61
N GLY A 2 -1.28 15.26 -5.37
CA GLY A 2 -1.85 13.95 -5.68
C GLY A 2 -1.25 12.85 -4.83
N TYR A 3 -1.98 11.76 -4.67
CA TYR A 3 -1.51 10.53 -4.04
C TYR A 3 -1.36 9.43 -5.08
N LEU A 4 -0.52 8.45 -4.76
CA LEU A 4 -0.48 7.18 -5.45
C LEU A 4 -1.12 6.14 -4.54
N GLU A 5 -2.02 5.35 -5.11
CA GLU A 5 -2.59 4.18 -4.46
C GLU A 5 -1.80 2.95 -4.90
N PHE A 6 -1.30 2.18 -3.94
CA PHE A 6 -0.65 0.90 -4.16
C PHE A 6 -1.48 -0.22 -3.57
N THR A 7 -1.61 -1.31 -4.31
CA THR A 7 -2.15 -2.57 -3.78
C THR A 7 -1.06 -3.62 -3.86
N PHE A 8 -0.53 -3.99 -2.70
CA PHE A 8 0.44 -5.06 -2.54
C PHE A 8 -0.28 -6.38 -2.33
N HIS A 9 0.19 -7.41 -3.01
CA HIS A 9 -0.26 -8.79 -2.85
C HIS A 9 0.89 -9.61 -2.27
N THR A 10 0.59 -10.48 -1.32
CA THR A 10 1.60 -11.31 -0.64
C THR A 10 1.25 -12.79 -0.72
N ILE A 11 2.27 -13.64 -0.87
CA ILE A 11 2.13 -15.09 -0.85
C ILE A 11 3.27 -15.67 0.02
N PRO A 12 2.98 -16.28 1.18
CA PRO A 12 1.64 -16.46 1.75
C PRO A 12 1.04 -15.12 2.22
N SER A 13 -0.29 -15.00 2.19
CA SER A 13 -1.01 -13.83 2.70
C SER A 13 -1.41 -14.10 4.14
N THR A 14 -0.65 -13.56 5.09
CA THR A 14 -0.89 -13.72 6.53
C THR A 14 -0.83 -12.36 7.22
N GLU A 15 -1.53 -12.21 8.35
CA GLU A 15 -1.54 -10.98 9.14
C GLU A 15 -0.11 -10.53 9.52
N ILE A 16 0.76 -11.47 9.92
CA ILE A 16 2.16 -11.17 10.26
C ILE A 16 2.89 -10.52 9.07
N ILE A 17 2.69 -11.04 7.86
CA ILE A 17 3.32 -10.50 6.65
C ILE A 17 2.76 -9.11 6.35
N HIS A 18 1.45 -8.89 6.54
CA HIS A 18 0.80 -7.60 6.32
C HIS A 18 1.29 -6.55 7.32
N ASP A 19 1.45 -6.91 8.60
CA ASP A 19 1.96 -6.04 9.66
C ASP A 19 3.39 -5.61 9.38
N VAL A 20 4.27 -6.57 9.06
CA VAL A 20 5.66 -6.29 8.75
C VAL A 20 5.78 -5.46 7.46
N LEU A 21 4.99 -5.77 6.43
CA LEU A 21 4.99 -5.00 5.19
C LEU A 21 4.51 -3.56 5.41
N SER A 22 3.52 -3.36 6.27
CA SER A 22 3.04 -2.02 6.63
C SER A 22 4.12 -1.23 7.37
N ALA A 23 4.85 -1.84 8.30
CA ALA A 23 5.96 -1.20 8.99
C ALA A 23 7.09 -0.79 8.03
N VAL A 24 7.52 -1.71 7.16
CA VAL A 24 8.58 -1.48 6.16
C VAL A 24 8.19 -0.38 5.18
N LEU A 25 6.96 -0.40 4.66
CA LEU A 25 6.48 0.64 3.75
C LEU A 25 6.27 1.99 4.46
N GLY A 26 5.97 1.97 5.75
CA GLY A 26 5.87 3.18 6.58
C GLY A 26 7.17 3.99 6.60
N GLU A 27 8.32 3.29 6.66
CA GLU A 27 9.64 3.94 6.67
C GLU A 27 9.99 4.60 5.33
N VAL A 28 9.43 4.13 4.22
CA VAL A 28 9.64 4.73 2.88
C VAL A 28 8.61 5.80 2.52
N GLY A 29 7.71 6.14 3.44
CA GLY A 29 6.79 7.28 3.32
C GLY A 29 5.34 6.94 2.99
N PHE A 30 4.95 5.66 3.01
CA PHE A 30 3.54 5.28 2.98
C PHE A 30 2.89 5.52 4.35
N ASP A 31 1.63 5.97 4.37
CA ASP A 31 1.01 6.44 5.63
C ASP A 31 -0.38 5.88 5.93
N SER A 32 -1.02 5.21 4.98
CA SER A 32 -2.43 4.83 5.08
C SER A 32 -2.62 3.38 4.68
N PHE A 33 -2.63 2.44 5.64
CA PHE A 33 -2.69 1.00 5.36
C PHE A 33 -4.10 0.44 5.58
N MET A 34 -4.60 -0.30 4.61
CA MET A 34 -5.88 -1.00 4.67
C MET A 34 -5.71 -2.46 4.28
N GLU A 35 -6.45 -3.35 4.94
CA GLU A 35 -6.51 -4.76 4.54
C GLU A 35 -7.07 -4.91 3.11
N HIS A 36 -6.51 -5.84 2.37
CA HIS A 36 -6.99 -6.22 1.04
C HIS A 36 -6.98 -7.76 0.92
N GLU A 37 -7.86 -8.32 0.08
CA GLU A 37 -8.18 -9.76 0.03
C GLU A 37 -6.99 -10.72 0.01
N CYS A 38 -5.82 -10.31 -0.49
CA CYS A 38 -4.56 -11.07 -0.49
C CYS A 38 -3.33 -10.18 -0.21
N GLY A 39 -3.46 -9.18 0.67
CA GLY A 39 -2.36 -8.26 0.97
C GLY A 39 -2.82 -6.98 1.63
N ILE A 40 -2.22 -5.86 1.24
CA ILE A 40 -2.52 -4.55 1.80
C ILE A 40 -2.67 -3.51 0.70
N LYS A 41 -3.58 -2.56 0.91
CA LYS A 41 -3.68 -1.35 0.13
C LYS A 41 -3.05 -0.20 0.92
N THR A 42 -2.23 0.61 0.26
CA THR A 42 -1.59 1.76 0.90
C THR A 42 -1.42 2.97 -0.02
N TYR A 43 -1.18 4.13 0.57
CA TYR A 43 -1.10 5.41 -0.11
C TYR A 43 0.20 6.14 0.23
N ILE A 44 0.70 6.90 -0.74
CA ILE A 44 1.87 7.76 -0.58
C ILE A 44 1.68 9.05 -1.39
N PRO A 45 2.03 10.23 -0.86
CA PRO A 45 2.02 11.46 -1.64
C PRO A 45 2.93 11.32 -2.88
N LYS A 46 2.46 11.76 -4.06
CA LYS A 46 3.24 11.68 -5.32
C LYS A 46 4.63 12.31 -5.20
N GLU A 47 4.74 13.37 -4.42
CA GLU A 47 5.99 14.10 -4.17
C GLU A 47 6.93 13.36 -3.20
N ALA A 48 6.39 12.50 -2.34
CA ALA A 48 7.14 11.67 -1.41
C ALA A 48 7.53 10.31 -2.00
N PHE A 49 6.89 9.89 -3.10
CA PHE A 49 7.13 8.58 -3.70
C PHE A 49 8.54 8.47 -4.28
N ASN A 50 9.33 7.57 -3.68
CA ASN A 50 10.63 7.16 -4.19
C ASN A 50 10.59 5.67 -4.54
N LYS A 51 10.57 5.37 -5.85
CA LYS A 51 10.53 4.00 -6.37
C LYS A 51 11.74 3.17 -5.93
N GLU A 52 12.94 3.76 -5.91
CA GLU A 52 14.17 3.05 -5.56
C GLU A 52 14.16 2.67 -4.07
N ALA A 53 13.78 3.60 -3.19
CA ALA A 53 13.63 3.33 -1.76
C ALA A 53 12.59 2.25 -1.46
N MET A 54 11.45 2.27 -2.17
CA MET A 54 10.44 1.22 -2.06
C MET A 54 10.97 -0.15 -2.53
N GLU A 55 11.64 -0.22 -3.69
CA GLU A 55 12.19 -1.47 -4.21
C GLU A 55 13.32 -2.03 -3.32
N GLU A 56 14.12 -1.17 -2.70
CA GLU A 56 15.12 -1.54 -1.70
C GLU A 56 14.45 -2.12 -0.45
N ALA A 57 13.44 -1.43 0.10
CA ALA A 57 12.68 -1.90 1.27
C ALA A 57 11.98 -3.25 1.02
N LEU A 58 11.47 -3.49 -0.19
CA LEU A 58 10.91 -4.80 -0.58
C LEU A 58 11.97 -5.89 -0.75
N ARG A 59 13.18 -5.53 -1.18
CA ARG A 59 14.30 -6.47 -1.30
C ARG A 59 14.86 -6.88 0.06
N ASP A 60 14.89 -5.93 0.99
CA ASP A 60 15.37 -6.11 2.37
C ASP A 60 14.26 -6.55 3.33
N PHE A 61 13.13 -7.03 2.77
CA PHE A 61 11.99 -7.48 3.55
C PHE A 61 12.42 -8.60 4.52
N PRO A 62 12.14 -8.48 5.84
CA PRO A 62 12.79 -9.30 6.85
C PRO A 62 12.22 -10.72 7.00
N LEU A 63 11.18 -11.07 6.25
CA LEU A 63 10.58 -12.41 6.28
C LEU A 63 10.98 -13.21 5.03
N ASP A 64 11.51 -14.40 5.27
CA ASP A 64 11.86 -15.36 4.22
C ASP A 64 10.62 -15.99 3.57
N ASP A 65 10.78 -16.53 2.36
CA ASP A 65 9.76 -17.26 1.61
C ASP A 65 8.45 -16.47 1.33
N VAL A 66 8.52 -15.13 1.34
CA VAL A 66 7.41 -14.25 0.98
C VAL A 66 7.59 -13.73 -0.44
N ARG A 67 6.58 -13.95 -1.29
CA ARG A 67 6.49 -13.29 -2.59
C ARG A 67 5.60 -12.06 -2.47
N ILE A 68 6.16 -10.90 -2.80
CA ILE A 68 5.45 -9.63 -2.81
C ILE A 68 5.34 -9.16 -4.25
N SER A 69 4.12 -8.84 -4.69
CA SER A 69 3.86 -8.15 -5.95
C SER A 69 3.01 -6.93 -5.68
N TYR A 70 3.02 -5.95 -6.57
CA TYR A 70 2.20 -4.75 -6.40
C TYR A 70 1.68 -4.24 -7.74
N ILE A 71 0.54 -3.58 -7.65
CA ILE A 71 0.02 -2.70 -8.70
C ILE A 71 -0.16 -1.32 -8.08
N TRP A 72 -0.03 -0.28 -8.89
CA TRP A 72 -0.29 1.07 -8.44
C TRP A 72 -1.02 1.86 -9.50
N GLN A 73 -1.77 2.84 -9.04
CA GLN A 73 -2.47 3.80 -9.85
C GLN A 73 -2.34 5.18 -9.21
N GLU A 74 -2.47 6.23 -10.03
CA GLU A 74 -2.72 7.53 -9.43
C GLU A 74 -4.05 7.44 -8.70
N ALA A 75 -4.09 7.89 -7.43
CA ALA A 75 -5.36 8.10 -6.78
C ALA A 75 -6.09 9.16 -7.61
N GLU A 76 -7.13 8.75 -8.35
CA GLU A 76 -7.97 9.69 -9.06
C GLU A 76 -8.46 10.75 -8.06
N ASP A 77 -8.69 11.99 -8.52
CA ASP A 77 -9.52 12.98 -7.81
C ASP A 77 -10.98 12.48 -7.79
N LYS A 78 -11.20 11.24 -7.34
CA LYS A 78 -12.49 10.71 -6.99
C LYS A 78 -12.89 11.45 -5.72
N ASP A 79 -13.99 12.19 -5.83
CA ASP A 79 -14.65 12.84 -4.71
C ASP A 79 -15.06 11.74 -3.71
N TRP A 80 -14.15 11.37 -2.82
CA TRP A 80 -14.38 10.37 -1.77
C TRP A 80 -15.60 10.74 -0.90
N ASN A 81 -16.00 12.01 -0.92
CA ASN A 81 -17.24 12.51 -0.35
C ASN A 81 -18.51 11.90 -0.97
N GLU A 82 -18.55 11.62 -2.28
CA GLU A 82 -19.76 11.08 -2.93
C GLU A 82 -20.04 9.62 -2.55
N GLU A 83 -19.01 8.78 -2.37
CA GLU A 83 -19.20 7.38 -1.98
C GLU A 83 -19.66 7.25 -0.52
N TRP A 84 -19.26 8.17 0.35
CA TRP A 84 -19.74 8.24 1.73
C TRP A 84 -21.21 8.68 1.84
N GLU A 85 -21.71 9.54 0.94
CA GLU A 85 -23.14 9.91 0.92
C GLU A 85 -24.03 8.82 0.32
N LYS A 86 -23.57 8.12 -0.73
CA LYS A 86 -24.34 7.01 -1.33
C LYS A 86 -24.54 5.82 -0.39
N ASN A 87 -23.58 5.56 0.50
CA ASN A 87 -23.70 4.49 1.50
C ASN A 87 -24.58 4.85 2.71
N ARG A 88 -25.13 6.06 2.80
CA ARG A 88 -26.07 6.47 3.87
C ARG A 88 -27.54 6.53 3.45
N GLN A 89 -27.90 6.05 2.25
CA GLN A 89 -29.29 5.99 1.75
C GLN A 89 -29.84 4.56 1.77
#